data_AF-A0A7S2UN58-F1
#
_entry.id   AF-A0A7S2UN58-F1
#
_cell.length_a   1.000
_cell.length_b   1.000
_cell.length_c   1.000
_cell.angle_alpha   90.00
_cell.angle_beta   90.00
_cell.angle_gamma   90.00
#
_symmetry.space_group_name_H-M   'P 1'
#
loop_
_entity.id
_entity.type
_entity.pdbx_description
1 polymer ?
#
loop_
_entity_poly.entity_id
_entity_poly.type
_entity_poly.pdbx_seq_one_letter_code
_entity_poly.pdbx_strand_id
1 'polypeptide(L)'
;VLGWAIEFLQAFFLVADDVMDDSQTRRGQPCWYKLPKVQNIAINDSFLLESYVFFMIKQHFGDQPYYLQLVELFINVVQKTEFGQLIDLTSQPMDTTVVDLTRFTMERYKLQVKYKTAFYTFYLPVACGMITSGVTSKEAFELASNICCIMGEYFQIQDDYLDCFGDPKIIGKVGTDIQDNKCSWLVVQALERVSAAQRKTLESNYGQWDDKKVAKIKGLYKDLGLPAIFETYEEDSYKLIQAELAKVKLMPKEVFELLLAKIYKRSK
;
A
#
# COMPACT_ATOMS: atom_id res chain seq x y z
N VAL A 1 -5.32 20.82 9.43
CA VAL A 1 -5.37 21.03 7.96
C VAL A 1 -4.49 20.03 7.21
N LEU A 2 -3.17 19.95 7.46
CA LEU A 2 -2.30 19.00 6.73
C LEU A 2 -2.74 17.54 6.83
N GLY A 3 -3.17 17.07 8.00
CA GLY A 3 -3.75 15.72 8.12
C GLY A 3 -4.93 15.49 7.16
N TRP A 4 -5.83 16.46 7.02
CA TRP A 4 -6.93 16.39 6.04
C TRP A 4 -6.43 16.43 4.59
N ALA A 5 -5.36 17.19 4.28
CA ALA A 5 -4.75 17.17 2.96
C ALA A 5 -4.21 15.77 2.61
N ILE A 6 -3.64 15.05 3.57
CA ILE A 6 -3.19 13.66 3.41
C ILE A 6 -4.39 12.71 3.24
N GLU A 7 -5.46 12.88 4.02
CA GLU A 7 -6.68 12.08 3.87
C GLU A 7 -7.38 12.30 2.51
N PHE A 8 -7.39 13.54 2.00
CA PHE A 8 -7.90 13.85 0.65
C PHE A 8 -7.00 13.23 -0.43
N LEU A 9 -5.68 13.23 -0.22
CA LEU A 9 -4.75 12.57 -1.11
C LEU A 9 -4.98 11.05 -1.14
N GLN A 10 -5.18 10.43 0.03
CA GLN A 10 -5.56 9.02 0.09
C GLN A 10 -6.91 8.79 -0.60
N ALA A 11 -7.90 9.65 -0.39
CA ALA A 11 -9.21 9.53 -1.05
C ALA A 11 -9.08 9.62 -2.58
N PHE A 12 -8.25 10.52 -3.09
CA PHE A 12 -7.90 10.57 -4.52
C PHE A 12 -7.39 9.22 -5.02
N PHE A 13 -6.36 8.66 -4.38
CA PHE A 13 -5.80 7.37 -4.78
C PHE A 13 -6.83 6.25 -4.69
N LEU A 14 -7.61 6.17 -3.62
CA LEU A 14 -8.61 5.10 -3.46
C LEU A 14 -9.73 5.18 -4.49
N VAL A 15 -10.22 6.38 -4.83
CA VAL A 15 -11.26 6.51 -5.86
C VAL A 15 -10.75 6.09 -7.23
N ALA A 16 -9.51 6.46 -7.58
CA ALA A 16 -8.90 6.04 -8.84
C ALA A 16 -8.56 4.53 -8.84
N ASP A 17 -7.96 4.02 -7.77
CA ASP A 17 -7.57 2.62 -7.59
C ASP A 17 -8.77 1.68 -7.67
N ASP A 18 -9.89 2.02 -7.02
CA ASP A 18 -11.12 1.23 -7.08
C ASP A 18 -11.64 1.06 -8.52
N VAL A 19 -11.47 2.08 -9.38
CA VAL A 19 -11.82 2.02 -10.81
C VAL A 19 -10.83 1.14 -11.57
N MET A 20 -9.53 1.32 -11.33
CA MET A 20 -8.46 0.58 -12.02
C MET A 20 -8.49 -0.92 -11.69
N ASP A 21 -8.88 -1.27 -10.46
CA ASP A 21 -8.90 -2.63 -9.93
C ASP A 21 -10.30 -3.29 -10.01
N ASP A 22 -11.28 -2.65 -10.65
CA ASP A 22 -12.69 -3.09 -10.70
C ASP A 22 -13.27 -3.52 -9.32
N SER A 23 -12.86 -2.80 -8.26
CA SER A 23 -13.25 -3.10 -6.89
C SER A 23 -14.74 -2.89 -6.64
N GLN A 24 -15.35 -3.76 -5.82
CA GLN A 24 -16.80 -3.73 -5.58
C GLN A 24 -17.19 -2.89 -4.35
N THR A 25 -16.42 -3.02 -3.27
CA THR A 25 -16.71 -2.38 -1.98
C THR A 25 -15.46 -1.78 -1.34
N ARG A 26 -15.61 -0.62 -0.72
CA ARG A 26 -14.59 0.09 0.05
C ARG A 26 -15.19 0.56 1.37
N ARG A 27 -14.52 0.29 2.49
CA ARG A 27 -14.96 0.72 3.85
C ARG A 27 -16.40 0.30 4.18
N GLY A 28 -16.80 -0.91 3.77
CA GLY A 28 -18.13 -1.47 4.03
C GLY A 28 -19.27 -0.91 3.17
N GLN A 29 -18.96 -0.09 2.15
CA GLN A 29 -19.93 0.49 1.22
C GLN A 29 -19.51 0.21 -0.23
N PRO A 30 -20.41 0.33 -1.22
CA PRO A 30 -20.01 0.27 -2.63
C PRO A 30 -18.90 1.29 -2.94
N CYS A 31 -17.93 0.90 -3.77
CA CYS A 31 -16.92 1.83 -4.27
C CYS A 31 -17.57 3.04 -4.97
N TRP A 32 -16.93 4.21 -4.93
CA TRP A 32 -17.52 5.47 -5.40
C TRP A 32 -18.06 5.36 -6.84
N TYR A 33 -17.27 4.78 -7.75
CA TYR A 33 -17.66 4.58 -9.15
C TYR A 33 -18.77 3.53 -9.35
N LYS A 34 -19.03 2.64 -8.38
CA LYS A 34 -20.16 1.69 -8.47
C LYS A 34 -21.50 2.34 -8.16
N LEU A 35 -21.54 3.59 -7.68
CA LEU A 35 -22.81 4.28 -7.42
C LEU A 35 -23.54 4.61 -8.74
N PRO A 36 -24.85 4.34 -8.85
CA PRO A 36 -25.57 4.45 -10.13
C PRO A 36 -25.50 5.82 -10.83
N LYS A 37 -25.32 6.90 -10.06
CA LYS A 37 -25.25 8.27 -10.57
C LYS A 37 -23.81 8.79 -10.76
N VAL A 38 -22.80 8.02 -10.37
CA VAL A 38 -21.39 8.40 -10.42
C VAL A 38 -20.71 7.72 -11.60
N GLN A 39 -20.57 6.38 -11.59
CA GLN A 39 -19.92 5.64 -12.68
C GLN A 39 -18.55 6.25 -13.02
N ASN A 40 -18.24 6.46 -14.31
CA ASN A 40 -16.98 7.02 -14.77
C ASN A 40 -16.76 8.50 -14.39
N ILE A 41 -17.76 9.21 -13.85
CA ILE A 41 -17.57 10.55 -13.28
C ILE A 41 -16.54 10.48 -12.13
N ALA A 42 -16.42 9.33 -11.46
CA ALA A 42 -15.44 9.06 -10.42
C ALA A 42 -13.99 9.39 -10.83
N ILE A 43 -13.64 9.25 -12.12
CA ILE A 43 -12.31 9.59 -12.65
C ILE A 43 -12.06 11.10 -12.50
N ASN A 44 -13.04 11.94 -12.85
CA ASN A 44 -12.90 13.38 -12.65
C ASN A 44 -12.97 13.75 -11.16
N ASP A 45 -13.81 13.06 -10.38
CA ASP A 45 -13.91 13.30 -8.93
C ASP A 45 -12.58 13.01 -8.23
N SER A 46 -11.81 12.02 -8.69
CA SER A 46 -10.47 11.76 -8.16
C SER A 46 -9.53 12.95 -8.42
N PHE A 47 -9.55 13.54 -9.62
CA PHE A 47 -8.75 14.75 -9.92
C PHE A 47 -9.18 15.95 -9.07
N LEU A 48 -10.48 16.10 -8.79
CA LEU A 48 -10.97 17.13 -7.87
C LEU A 48 -10.44 16.93 -6.45
N LEU A 49 -10.44 15.69 -5.95
CA LEU A 49 -9.89 15.36 -4.63
C LEU A 49 -8.41 15.76 -4.54
N GLU A 50 -7.60 15.46 -5.55
CA GLU A 50 -6.20 15.88 -5.62
C GLU A 50 -6.07 17.41 -5.67
N SER A 51 -6.86 18.09 -6.51
CA SER A 51 -6.85 19.56 -6.60
C SER A 51 -7.15 20.22 -5.26
N TYR A 52 -8.07 19.66 -4.47
CA TYR A 52 -8.38 20.15 -3.13
C TYR A 52 -7.22 20.01 -2.13
N VAL A 53 -6.33 19.02 -2.31
CA VAL A 53 -5.09 18.91 -1.51
C VAL A 53 -4.27 20.19 -1.64
N PHE A 54 -3.94 20.57 -2.88
CA PHE A 54 -3.12 21.76 -3.14
C PHE A 54 -3.85 23.06 -2.85
N PHE A 55 -5.18 23.11 -3.04
CA PHE A 55 -5.99 24.23 -2.59
C PHE A 55 -5.88 24.42 -1.08
N MET A 56 -6.07 23.37 -0.26
CA MET A 56 -5.94 23.45 1.19
C MET A 56 -4.53 23.87 1.62
N ILE A 57 -3.49 23.32 1.00
CA ILE A 57 -2.11 23.69 1.31
C ILE A 57 -1.87 25.18 1.02
N LYS A 58 -2.27 25.66 -0.15
CA LYS A 58 -2.13 27.07 -0.54
C LYS A 58 -2.90 28.01 0.38
N GLN A 59 -4.17 27.73 0.67
CA GLN A 59 -5.02 28.62 1.47
C GLN A 59 -4.55 28.76 2.92
N HIS A 60 -4.01 27.70 3.51
CA HIS A 60 -3.67 27.69 4.94
C HIS A 60 -2.18 27.87 5.22
N PHE A 61 -1.31 27.55 4.26
CA PHE A 61 0.13 27.59 4.44
C PHE A 61 0.85 28.47 3.42
N GLY A 62 0.15 29.14 2.49
CA GLY A 62 0.75 29.92 1.41
C GLY A 62 1.73 31.02 1.85
N ASP A 63 1.47 31.65 3.00
CA ASP A 63 2.32 32.71 3.56
C ASP A 63 3.41 32.17 4.52
N GLN A 64 3.46 30.84 4.74
CA GLN A 64 4.44 30.24 5.63
C GLN A 64 5.80 30.08 4.93
N PRO A 65 6.92 30.26 5.66
CA PRO A 65 8.25 30.14 5.05
C PRO A 65 8.56 28.74 4.50
N TYR A 66 7.88 27.71 5.01
CA TYR A 66 8.01 26.32 4.57
C TYR A 66 6.97 25.89 3.52
N TYR A 67 6.15 26.81 2.99
CA TYR A 67 5.11 26.51 1.99
C TYR A 67 5.65 25.73 0.79
N LEU A 68 6.74 26.22 0.19
CA LEU A 68 7.33 25.60 -0.99
C LEU A 68 7.80 24.17 -0.68
N GLN A 69 8.42 23.96 0.48
CA GLN A 69 8.87 22.65 0.92
C GLN A 69 7.70 21.67 1.10
N LEU A 70 6.55 22.13 1.62
CA LEU A 70 5.34 21.32 1.70
C LEU A 70 4.81 20.96 0.31
N VAL A 71 4.68 21.94 -0.59
CA VAL A 71 4.19 21.68 -1.96
C VAL A 71 5.10 20.68 -2.68
N GLU A 72 6.42 20.86 -2.61
CA GLU A 72 7.39 19.94 -3.19
C GLU A 72 7.28 18.54 -2.59
N LEU A 73 7.14 18.42 -1.26
CA LEU A 73 6.95 17.14 -0.59
C LEU A 73 5.71 16.41 -1.13
N PHE A 74 4.57 17.08 -1.21
CA PHE A 74 3.32 16.48 -1.71
C PHE A 74 3.45 16.06 -3.17
N ILE A 75 3.96 16.93 -4.06
CA ILE A 75 4.16 16.59 -5.48
C ILE A 75 5.09 15.37 -5.63
N ASN A 76 6.21 15.35 -4.90
CA ASN A 76 7.14 14.22 -4.95
C ASN A 76 6.49 12.92 -4.47
N VAL A 77 5.67 12.96 -3.42
CA VAL A 77 4.98 11.78 -2.91
C VAL A 77 3.87 11.32 -3.85
N VAL A 78 3.13 12.25 -4.48
CA VAL A 78 2.15 11.93 -5.52
C VAL A 78 2.81 11.15 -6.64
N GLN A 79 3.87 11.71 -7.25
CA GLN A 79 4.60 11.06 -8.34
C GLN A 79 5.13 9.68 -7.94
N LYS A 80 5.70 9.55 -6.74
CA LYS A 80 6.16 8.26 -6.20
C LYS A 80 5.02 7.25 -6.12
N THR A 81 3.86 7.67 -5.64
CA THR A 81 2.69 6.80 -5.50
C THR A 81 2.16 6.36 -6.87
N GLU A 82 2.09 7.29 -7.83
CA GLU A 82 1.70 6.99 -9.22
C GLU A 82 2.68 6.03 -9.91
N PHE A 83 4.00 6.17 -9.70
CA PHE A 83 4.97 5.19 -10.17
C PHE A 83 4.77 3.82 -9.52
N GLY A 84 4.45 3.79 -8.22
CA GLY A 84 4.08 2.57 -7.53
C GLY A 84 2.84 1.91 -8.13
N GLN A 85 1.81 2.70 -8.43
CA GLN A 85 0.60 2.24 -9.11
C GLN A 85 0.91 1.70 -10.51
N LEU A 86 1.78 2.36 -11.27
CA LEU A 86 2.22 1.87 -12.57
C LEU A 86 2.89 0.50 -12.45
N ILE A 87 3.75 0.30 -11.46
CA ILE A 87 4.41 -1.00 -11.22
C ILE A 87 3.37 -2.08 -10.88
N ASP A 88 2.36 -1.75 -10.07
CA ASP A 88 1.27 -2.66 -9.72
C ASP A 88 0.44 -3.07 -10.96
N LEU A 89 -0.08 -2.09 -11.70
CA LEU A 89 -0.92 -2.31 -12.88
C LEU A 89 -0.18 -3.02 -14.02
N THR A 90 1.13 -2.79 -14.13
CA THR A 90 1.99 -3.45 -15.13
C THR A 90 2.67 -4.69 -14.59
N SER A 91 2.26 -5.22 -13.44
CA SER A 91 2.83 -6.45 -12.88
C SER A 91 2.59 -7.66 -13.78
N GLN A 92 1.54 -7.63 -14.59
CA GLN A 92 1.23 -8.61 -15.63
C GLN A 92 1.35 -8.00 -17.04
N PRO A 93 1.48 -8.84 -18.08
CA PRO A 93 1.36 -8.39 -19.46
C PRO A 93 0.00 -7.73 -19.71
N MET A 94 -0.02 -6.73 -20.61
CA MET A 94 -1.28 -6.08 -21.01
C MET A 94 -2.19 -7.02 -21.81
N ASP A 95 -1.63 -8.07 -22.40
CA ASP A 95 -2.40 -9.19 -22.92
C ASP A 95 -2.86 -10.08 -21.75
N THR A 96 -4.09 -9.87 -21.32
CA THR A 96 -4.71 -10.58 -20.18
C THR A 96 -4.95 -12.07 -20.44
N THR A 97 -4.71 -12.55 -21.67
CA THR A 97 -4.77 -13.99 -21.98
C THR A 97 -3.51 -14.74 -21.55
N VAL A 98 -2.43 -14.01 -21.21
CA VAL A 98 -1.13 -14.57 -20.81
C VAL A 98 -0.87 -14.24 -19.34
N VAL A 99 -0.84 -15.27 -18.49
CA VAL A 99 -0.37 -15.15 -17.11
C VAL A 99 1.14 -15.39 -17.08
N ASP A 100 1.92 -14.37 -16.73
CA ASP A 100 3.37 -14.47 -16.59
C ASP A 100 3.80 -14.31 -15.13
N LEU A 101 3.82 -15.43 -14.41
CA LEU A 101 4.24 -15.45 -13.01
C LEU A 101 5.75 -15.23 -12.83
N THR A 102 6.56 -15.21 -13.90
CA THR A 102 8.01 -14.94 -13.77
C THR A 102 8.31 -13.50 -13.37
N ARG A 103 7.34 -12.60 -13.55
CA ARG A 103 7.43 -11.17 -13.18
C ARG A 103 7.14 -10.93 -11.70
N PHE A 104 6.58 -11.92 -11.00
CA PHE A 104 6.26 -11.85 -9.57
C PHE A 104 7.50 -12.18 -8.72
N THR A 105 8.42 -11.22 -8.65
CA THR A 105 9.65 -11.32 -7.87
C THR A 105 9.58 -10.45 -6.62
N MET A 106 10.34 -10.83 -5.59
CA MET A 106 10.44 -10.03 -4.36
C MET A 106 11.04 -8.64 -4.61
N GLU A 107 11.94 -8.51 -5.58
CA GLU A 107 12.49 -7.21 -6.00
C GLU A 107 11.39 -6.28 -6.53
N ARG A 108 10.57 -6.79 -7.47
CA ARG A 108 9.45 -6.03 -8.03
C ARG A 108 8.45 -5.66 -6.93
N TYR A 109 8.10 -6.64 -6.09
CA TYR A 109 7.16 -6.45 -4.99
C TYR A 109 7.63 -5.33 -4.04
N LYS A 110 8.88 -5.38 -3.57
CA LYS A 110 9.43 -4.34 -2.69
C LYS A 110 9.43 -2.96 -3.34
N LEU A 111 9.74 -2.88 -4.63
CA LEU A 111 9.69 -1.63 -5.37
C LEU A 111 8.25 -1.08 -5.44
N GLN A 112 7.30 -1.94 -5.80
CA GLN A 112 5.87 -1.61 -5.82
C GLN A 112 5.41 -1.07 -4.48
N VAL A 113 5.60 -1.83 -3.40
CA VAL A 113 5.10 -1.47 -2.07
C VAL A 113 5.73 -0.19 -1.53
N LYS A 114 7.05 -0.03 -1.70
CA LYS A 114 7.77 1.18 -1.28
C LYS A 114 7.14 2.43 -1.90
N TYR A 115 6.84 2.36 -3.20
CA TYR A 115 6.33 3.50 -3.95
C TYR A 115 4.82 3.69 -3.81
N LYS A 116 4.03 2.62 -4.01
CA LYS A 116 2.56 2.64 -3.97
C LYS A 116 2.03 2.96 -2.58
N THR A 117 2.70 2.50 -1.52
CA THR A 117 2.13 2.53 -0.16
C THR A 117 2.97 3.32 0.82
N ALA A 118 4.28 3.03 0.92
CA ALA A 118 5.07 3.50 2.06
C ALA A 118 5.23 5.02 2.11
N PHE A 119 5.45 5.67 0.96
CA PHE A 119 5.70 7.12 0.92
C PHE A 119 4.49 7.94 1.36
N TYR A 120 3.30 7.69 0.82
CA TYR A 120 2.13 8.50 1.17
C TYR A 120 1.51 8.09 2.52
N THR A 121 1.60 6.80 2.90
CA THR A 121 0.98 6.29 4.12
C THR A 121 1.80 6.61 5.36
N PHE A 122 3.13 6.52 5.30
CA PHE A 122 4.01 6.69 6.47
C PHE A 122 4.88 7.93 6.37
N TYR A 123 5.66 8.06 5.28
CA TYR A 123 6.65 9.12 5.19
C TYR A 123 6.03 10.51 5.09
N LEU A 124 5.00 10.70 4.26
CA LEU A 124 4.35 12.00 4.05
C LEU A 124 3.79 12.61 5.35
N PRO A 125 3.02 11.89 6.19
CA PRO A 125 2.58 12.39 7.49
C PRO A 125 3.74 12.82 8.41
N VAL A 126 4.78 11.99 8.51
CA VAL A 126 5.94 12.26 9.36
C VAL A 126 6.71 13.48 8.84
N ALA A 127 7.02 13.52 7.55
CA ALA A 127 7.72 14.63 6.91
C ALA A 127 6.95 15.94 7.01
N CYS A 128 5.61 15.93 6.86
CA CYS A 128 4.77 17.10 7.12
C CYS A 128 4.92 17.62 8.56
N GLY A 129 4.89 16.71 9.54
CA GLY A 129 5.10 17.06 10.95
C GLY A 129 6.49 17.63 11.21
N MET A 130 7.53 17.04 10.60
CA MET A 130 8.91 17.51 10.69
C MET A 130 9.08 18.92 10.13
N ILE A 131 8.57 19.17 8.91
CA ILE A 131 8.65 20.48 8.25
C ILE A 131 7.96 21.56 9.10
N THR A 132 6.73 21.29 9.54
CA THR A 132 5.95 22.26 10.33
C THR A 132 6.50 22.48 11.75
N SER A 133 7.30 21.54 12.26
CA SER A 133 8.01 21.67 13.53
C SER A 133 9.40 22.31 13.39
N GLY A 134 9.79 22.74 12.19
CA GLY A 134 11.07 23.41 11.95
C GLY A 134 12.28 22.49 11.87
N VAL A 135 12.09 21.18 11.63
CA VAL A 135 13.20 20.25 11.41
C VAL A 135 13.81 20.51 10.04
N THR A 136 15.13 20.73 9.99
CA THR A 136 15.86 21.04 8.74
C THR A 136 17.00 20.07 8.43
N SER A 137 17.36 19.16 9.36
CA SER A 137 18.44 18.19 9.14
C SER A 137 18.05 17.18 8.06
N LYS A 138 18.89 17.10 7.02
CA LYS A 138 18.73 16.13 5.93
C LYS A 138 18.83 14.70 6.44
N GLU A 139 19.75 14.46 7.37
CA GLU A 139 19.96 13.15 8.01
C GLU A 139 18.71 12.69 8.76
N ALA A 140 17.99 13.62 9.40
CA ALA A 140 16.72 13.32 10.06
C ALA A 140 15.66 12.88 9.04
N PHE A 141 15.51 13.57 7.89
CA PHE A 141 14.57 13.19 6.84
C PHE A 141 14.92 11.86 6.18
N GLU A 142 16.21 11.59 5.94
CA GLU A 142 16.68 10.31 5.40
C GLU A 142 16.38 9.15 6.35
N LEU A 143 16.67 9.32 7.65
CA LEU A 143 16.35 8.32 8.66
C LEU A 143 14.83 8.11 8.78
N ALA A 144 14.05 9.19 8.79
CA ALA A 144 12.58 9.11 8.82
C ALA A 144 12.03 8.36 7.61
N SER A 145 12.53 8.67 6.41
CA SER A 145 12.18 8.00 5.16
C SER A 145 12.48 6.50 5.22
N ASN A 146 13.67 6.12 5.71
CA ASN A 146 14.06 4.71 5.83
C ASN A 146 13.14 3.94 6.79
N ILE A 147 12.88 4.48 7.98
CA ILE A 147 11.99 3.87 8.97
C ILE A 147 10.56 3.75 8.42
N CYS A 148 10.05 4.82 7.81
CA CYS A 148 8.71 4.83 7.20
C CYS A 148 8.59 3.86 6.03
N CYS A 149 9.64 3.69 5.22
CA CYS A 149 9.65 2.71 4.13
C CYS A 149 9.57 1.27 4.66
N ILE A 150 10.28 0.94 5.75
CA ILE A 150 10.22 -0.38 6.38
C ILE A 150 8.83 -0.63 6.98
N MET A 151 8.27 0.36 7.69
CA MET A 151 6.89 0.29 8.22
C MET A 151 5.86 0.10 7.11
N GLY A 152 6.03 0.82 5.99
CA GLY A 152 5.15 0.70 4.83
C GLY A 152 5.24 -0.64 4.11
N GLU A 153 6.44 -1.22 4.03
CA GLU A 153 6.63 -2.59 3.53
C GLU A 153 5.85 -3.59 4.40
N TYR A 154 6.06 -3.54 5.71
CA TYR A 154 5.35 -4.39 6.65
C TYR A 154 3.82 -4.21 6.56
N PHE A 155 3.36 -2.96 6.51
CA PHE A 155 1.93 -2.63 6.44
C PHE A 155 1.24 -3.19 5.20
N GLN A 156 1.90 -3.14 4.03
CA GLN A 156 1.33 -3.68 2.80
C GLN A 156 1.39 -5.20 2.76
N ILE A 157 2.46 -5.83 3.26
CA ILE A 157 2.52 -7.29 3.37
C ILE A 157 1.40 -7.81 4.26
N GLN A 158 1.09 -7.09 5.33
CA GLN A 158 -0.05 -7.38 6.18
C GLN A 158 -1.39 -7.15 5.45
N ASP A 159 -1.52 -6.12 4.62
CA ASP A 159 -2.71 -5.91 3.77
C ASP A 159 -2.93 -7.09 2.80
N ASP A 160 -1.88 -7.52 2.09
CA ASP A 160 -1.93 -8.67 1.18
C ASP A 160 -2.27 -9.99 1.91
N TYR A 161 -1.72 -10.17 3.12
CA TYR A 161 -2.04 -11.33 3.96
C TYR A 161 -3.52 -11.32 4.37
N LEU A 162 -4.02 -10.17 4.83
CA LEU A 162 -5.40 -9.98 5.25
C LEU A 162 -6.37 -10.10 4.07
N ASP A 163 -6.00 -9.63 2.87
CA ASP A 163 -6.78 -9.79 1.65
C ASP A 163 -7.11 -11.27 1.37
N CYS A 164 -6.12 -12.15 1.58
CA CYS A 164 -6.31 -13.58 1.39
C CYS A 164 -6.97 -14.30 2.58
N PHE A 165 -6.54 -14.01 3.81
CA PHE A 165 -6.85 -14.82 5.00
C PHE A 165 -7.72 -14.13 6.06
N GLY A 166 -7.88 -12.81 6.01
CA GLY A 166 -8.67 -12.10 7.00
C GLY A 166 -10.17 -12.15 6.73
N ASP A 167 -10.96 -11.81 7.75
CA ASP A 167 -12.43 -11.80 7.67
C ASP A 167 -12.90 -10.53 6.92
N PRO A 168 -13.63 -10.65 5.79
CA PRO A 168 -14.15 -9.51 5.05
C PRO A 168 -15.00 -8.55 5.89
N LYS A 169 -15.67 -9.03 6.95
CA LYS A 169 -16.46 -8.18 7.86
C LYS A 169 -15.59 -7.25 8.70
N ILE A 170 -14.38 -7.70 9.03
CA ILE A 170 -13.42 -6.93 9.83
C ILE A 170 -12.65 -5.96 8.92
N ILE A 171 -12.19 -6.45 7.76
CA ILE A 171 -11.42 -5.67 6.79
C ILE A 171 -12.31 -4.63 6.09
N GLY A 172 -13.59 -4.95 5.88
CA GLY A 172 -14.55 -4.07 5.21
C GLY A 172 -14.42 -4.04 3.68
N LYS A 173 -13.67 -4.98 3.11
CA LYS A 173 -13.63 -5.32 1.68
C LYS A 173 -13.56 -6.84 1.50
N VAL A 174 -14.00 -7.33 0.35
CA VAL A 174 -13.71 -8.69 -0.11
C VAL A 174 -12.34 -8.67 -0.75
N GLY A 175 -11.47 -9.60 -0.38
CA GLY A 175 -10.14 -9.70 -1.00
C GLY A 175 -10.19 -10.27 -2.41
N THR A 176 -9.47 -9.62 -3.33
CA THR A 176 -9.51 -9.89 -4.77
C THR A 176 -8.13 -10.12 -5.37
N ASP A 177 -7.04 -10.05 -4.60
CA ASP A 177 -5.67 -10.11 -5.13
C ASP A 177 -5.40 -11.34 -6.02
N ILE A 178 -5.98 -12.49 -5.67
CA ILE A 178 -5.83 -13.73 -6.43
C ILE A 178 -6.58 -13.63 -7.77
N GLN A 179 -7.80 -13.09 -7.76
CA GLN A 179 -8.65 -12.94 -8.94
C GLN A 179 -8.09 -11.88 -9.90
N ASP A 180 -7.59 -10.77 -9.33
CA ASP A 180 -7.05 -9.62 -10.05
C ASP A 180 -5.63 -9.86 -10.56
N ASN A 181 -5.09 -11.06 -10.35
CA ASN A 181 -3.75 -11.44 -10.77
C ASN A 181 -2.69 -10.47 -10.23
N LYS A 182 -2.83 -10.05 -8.97
CA LYS A 182 -1.92 -9.11 -8.32
C LYS A 182 -0.61 -9.79 -7.94
N CYS A 183 0.48 -9.04 -8.06
CA CYS A 183 1.78 -9.40 -7.52
C CYS A 183 1.79 -9.20 -5.98
N SER A 184 0.98 -9.96 -5.25
CA SER A 184 0.92 -9.89 -3.79
C SER A 184 2.11 -10.60 -3.14
N TRP A 185 2.40 -10.27 -1.88
CA TRP A 185 3.46 -10.94 -1.13
C TRP A 185 3.28 -12.47 -1.10
N LEU A 186 2.04 -12.94 -0.95
CA LEU A 186 1.73 -14.36 -0.86
C LEU A 186 2.11 -15.13 -2.12
N VAL A 187 1.82 -14.61 -3.31
CA VAL A 187 2.17 -15.31 -4.56
C VAL A 187 3.68 -15.31 -4.77
N VAL A 188 4.37 -14.24 -4.42
CA VAL A 188 5.84 -14.16 -4.50
C VAL A 188 6.48 -15.19 -3.56
N GLN A 189 6.03 -15.28 -2.31
CA GLN A 189 6.53 -16.28 -1.35
C GLN A 189 6.22 -17.71 -1.80
N ALA A 190 5.04 -17.94 -2.38
CA ALA A 190 4.67 -19.25 -2.92
C ALA A 190 5.61 -19.65 -4.07
N LEU A 191 5.86 -18.76 -5.03
CA LEU A 191 6.70 -19.03 -6.20
C LEU A 191 8.13 -19.45 -5.84
N GLU A 192 8.66 -18.97 -4.72
CA GLU A 192 9.98 -19.37 -4.19
C GLU A 192 9.99 -20.78 -3.56
N ARG A 193 8.83 -21.35 -3.23
CA ARG A 193 8.69 -22.57 -2.40
C ARG A 193 7.96 -23.72 -3.07
N VAL A 194 7.21 -23.45 -4.13
CA VAL A 194 6.43 -24.47 -4.83
C VAL A 194 7.33 -25.53 -5.51
N SER A 195 6.93 -26.79 -5.38
CA SER A 195 7.39 -27.85 -6.28
C SER A 195 6.87 -27.64 -7.71
N ALA A 196 7.41 -28.39 -8.68
CA ALA A 196 6.94 -28.31 -10.07
C ALA A 196 5.43 -28.61 -10.25
N ALA A 197 4.88 -29.53 -9.45
CA ALA A 197 3.44 -29.84 -9.49
C ALA A 197 2.59 -28.73 -8.87
N GLN A 198 3.03 -28.16 -7.75
CA GLN A 198 2.37 -27.02 -7.11
C GLN A 198 2.46 -25.76 -7.99
N ARG A 199 3.57 -25.55 -8.69
CA ARG A 199 3.72 -24.44 -9.65
C ARG A 199 2.70 -24.52 -10.78
N LYS A 200 2.49 -25.70 -11.38
CA LYS A 200 1.42 -25.90 -12.38
C LYS A 200 0.03 -25.60 -11.81
N THR A 201 -0.19 -25.92 -10.53
CA THR A 201 -1.44 -25.58 -9.83
C THR A 201 -1.59 -24.07 -9.71
N LEU A 202 -0.54 -23.35 -9.31
CA LEU A 202 -0.54 -21.88 -9.25
C LEU A 202 -0.88 -21.29 -10.64
N GLU A 203 -0.14 -21.67 -11.67
CA GLU A 203 -0.29 -21.18 -13.06
C GLU A 203 -1.69 -21.43 -13.64
N SER A 204 -2.32 -22.57 -13.30
CA SER A 204 -3.64 -22.93 -13.87
C SER A 204 -4.83 -22.30 -13.14
N ASN A 205 -4.61 -21.73 -11.94
CA ASN A 205 -5.70 -21.28 -11.05
C ASN A 205 -5.59 -19.80 -10.61
N TYR A 206 -4.41 -19.18 -10.66
CA TYR A 206 -4.23 -17.77 -10.29
C TYR A 206 -4.79 -16.82 -11.37
N GLY A 207 -5.23 -15.62 -10.97
CA GLY A 207 -5.74 -14.59 -11.89
C GLY A 207 -7.09 -14.89 -12.51
N GLN A 208 -7.96 -15.64 -11.81
CA GLN A 208 -9.23 -16.11 -12.36
C GLN A 208 -10.38 -15.89 -11.40
N TRP A 209 -11.46 -15.31 -11.91
CA TRP A 209 -12.73 -15.08 -11.22
C TRP A 209 -13.57 -16.38 -11.13
N ASP A 210 -13.00 -17.39 -10.46
CA ASP A 210 -13.63 -18.69 -10.16
C ASP A 210 -13.32 -19.09 -8.71
N ASP A 211 -14.36 -19.15 -7.87
CA ASP A 211 -14.25 -19.45 -6.44
C ASP A 211 -13.52 -20.77 -6.14
N LYS A 212 -13.67 -21.79 -6.99
CA LYS A 212 -12.98 -23.08 -6.81
C LYS A 212 -11.49 -22.95 -7.10
N LYS A 213 -11.12 -22.13 -8.07
CA LYS A 213 -9.71 -21.85 -8.39
C LYS A 213 -9.06 -21.00 -7.30
N VAL A 214 -9.75 -19.97 -6.83
CA VAL A 214 -9.31 -19.16 -5.68
C VAL A 214 -9.13 -20.04 -4.44
N ALA A 215 -10.09 -20.92 -4.13
CA ALA A 215 -9.99 -21.84 -3.00
C ALA A 215 -8.79 -22.79 -3.10
N LYS A 216 -8.43 -23.25 -4.31
CA LYS A 216 -7.22 -24.05 -4.53
C LYS A 216 -5.94 -23.27 -4.26
N ILE A 217 -5.87 -22.00 -4.68
CA ILE A 217 -4.71 -21.14 -4.38
C ILE A 217 -4.60 -20.91 -2.87
N LYS A 218 -5.71 -20.58 -2.19
CA LYS A 218 -5.73 -20.42 -0.73
C LYS A 218 -5.35 -21.71 0.01
N GLY A 219 -5.76 -22.87 -0.51
CA GLY A 219 -5.34 -24.18 -0.01
C GLY A 219 -3.83 -24.39 -0.18
N LEU A 220 -3.28 -24.11 -1.37
CA LEU A 220 -1.86 -24.21 -1.63
C LEU A 220 -1.03 -23.30 -0.71
N TYR A 221 -1.47 -22.07 -0.46
CA TYR A 221 -0.80 -21.17 0.49
C TYR A 221 -0.76 -21.72 1.92
N LYS A 222 -1.82 -22.42 2.35
CA LYS A 222 -1.84 -23.12 3.64
C LYS A 222 -0.88 -24.31 3.66
N ASP A 223 -0.88 -25.11 2.60
CA ASP A 223 0.01 -26.29 2.48
C ASP A 223 1.49 -25.89 2.47
N LEU A 224 1.82 -24.71 1.92
CA LEU A 224 3.16 -24.13 1.94
C LEU A 224 3.53 -23.47 3.29
N GLY A 225 2.59 -23.44 4.25
CA GLY A 225 2.82 -22.83 5.56
C GLY A 225 2.98 -21.30 5.52
N LEU A 226 2.44 -20.62 4.51
CA LEU A 226 2.60 -19.16 4.37
C LEU A 226 2.09 -18.36 5.58
N PRO A 227 1.01 -18.75 6.30
CA PRO A 227 0.63 -18.07 7.55
C PRO A 227 1.74 -18.05 8.61
N ALA A 228 2.43 -19.17 8.84
CA ALA A 228 3.53 -19.23 9.81
C ALA A 228 4.75 -18.41 9.33
N ILE A 229 4.98 -18.37 8.02
CA ILE A 229 6.03 -17.52 7.42
C ILE A 229 5.69 -16.03 7.62
N PHE A 230 4.41 -15.64 7.47
CA PHE A 230 3.96 -14.28 7.74
C PHE A 230 4.15 -13.91 9.21
N GLU A 231 3.75 -14.78 10.14
CA GLU A 231 3.94 -14.57 11.59
C GLU A 231 5.43 -14.35 11.93
N THR A 232 6.33 -15.13 11.32
CA THR A 232 7.77 -14.96 11.51
C THR A 232 8.26 -13.63 10.93
N TYR A 233 7.83 -13.29 9.71
CA TYR A 233 8.15 -12.02 9.06
C TYR A 233 7.65 -10.81 9.86
N GLU A 234 6.47 -10.89 10.48
CA GLU A 234 5.90 -9.84 11.31
C GLU A 234 6.75 -9.59 12.56
N GLU A 235 7.19 -10.64 13.26
CA GLU A 235 8.06 -10.50 14.42
C GLU A 235 9.45 -9.95 14.05
N ASP A 236 10.01 -10.39 12.93
CA ASP A 236 11.32 -9.92 12.46
C ASP A 236 11.27 -8.47 11.95
N SER A 237 10.19 -8.11 11.26
CA SER A 237 9.91 -6.72 10.87
C SER A 237 9.79 -5.81 12.09
N TYR A 238 9.09 -6.24 13.14
CA TYR A 238 8.98 -5.48 14.39
C TYR A 238 10.36 -5.25 15.03
N LYS A 239 11.19 -6.30 15.13
CA LYS A 239 12.57 -6.18 15.66
C LYS A 239 13.43 -5.24 14.82
N LEU A 240 13.36 -5.35 13.50
CA LEU A 240 14.09 -4.48 12.57
C LEU A 240 13.69 -3.02 12.77
N ILE A 241 12.38 -2.73 12.83
CA ILE A 241 11.87 -1.37 13.05
C ILE A 241 12.37 -0.86 14.41
N GLN A 242 12.27 -1.63 15.49
CA GLN A 242 12.78 -1.24 16.81
C GLN A 242 14.29 -0.92 16.78
N ALA A 243 15.08 -1.69 16.04
CA ALA A 243 16.52 -1.43 15.88
C ALA A 243 16.80 -0.13 15.12
N GLU A 244 16.02 0.19 14.08
CA GLU A 244 16.13 1.48 13.38
C GLU A 244 15.67 2.65 14.26
N LEU A 245 14.62 2.46 15.05
CA LEU A 245 14.13 3.46 15.98
C LEU A 245 15.15 3.82 17.07
N ALA A 246 16.01 2.89 17.47
CA ALA A 246 17.10 3.16 18.41
C ALA A 246 18.16 4.15 17.86
N LYS A 247 18.18 4.38 16.53
CA LYS A 247 19.08 5.34 15.88
C LYS A 247 18.53 6.77 15.87
N VAL A 248 17.25 6.96 16.21
CA VAL A 248 16.58 8.28 16.17
C VAL A 248 17.11 9.18 17.28
N LYS A 249 17.71 10.32 16.89
CA LYS A 249 18.28 11.33 17.82
C LYS A 249 17.84 12.76 17.53
N LEU A 250 17.41 13.03 16.30
CA LEU A 250 17.18 14.40 15.78
C LEU A 250 15.70 14.76 15.66
N MET A 251 14.82 13.87 16.10
CA MET A 251 13.36 14.03 16.05
C MET A 251 12.72 13.15 17.13
N PRO A 252 11.48 13.44 17.56
CA PRO A 252 10.78 12.62 18.56
C PRO A 252 10.57 11.19 18.05
N LYS A 253 11.11 10.21 18.77
CA LYS A 253 10.97 8.78 18.45
C LYS A 253 9.51 8.31 18.60
N GLU A 254 8.77 8.98 19.49
CA GLU A 254 7.39 8.69 19.88
C GLU A 254 6.43 8.74 18.70
N VAL A 255 6.72 9.56 17.67
CA VAL A 255 5.92 9.63 16.44
C VAL A 255 5.90 8.28 15.75
N PHE A 256 7.06 7.64 15.62
CA PHE A 256 7.18 6.35 14.96
C PHE A 256 6.68 5.21 15.85
N GLU A 257 6.89 5.28 17.16
CA GLU A 257 6.35 4.29 18.10
C GLU A 257 4.82 4.28 18.07
N LEU A 258 4.19 5.46 17.97
CA LEU A 258 2.74 5.58 17.83
C LEU A 258 2.25 4.98 16.50
N LEU A 259 2.97 5.20 15.40
CA LEU A 259 2.65 4.58 14.11
C LEU A 259 2.80 3.06 14.18
N LEU A 260 3.90 2.56 14.73
CA LEU A 260 4.16 1.13 14.90
C LEU A 260 3.09 0.45 15.74
N ALA A 261 2.70 1.07 16.86
CA ALA A 261 1.65 0.55 17.74
C ALA A 261 0.28 0.45 17.05
N LYS A 262 0.02 1.25 16.02
CA LYS A 262 -1.23 1.17 15.23
C LYS A 262 -1.23 0.05 14.20
N ILE A 263 -0.06 -0.39 13.75
CA ILE A 263 0.05 -1.35 12.65
C ILE A 263 0.51 -2.75 13.08
N TYR A 264 1.29 -2.83 14.15
CA TYR A 264 1.79 -4.11 14.64
C TYR A 264 0.64 -5.00 15.11
N LYS A 265 0.52 -6.19 14.52
CA LYS A 265 -0.57 -7.15 14.78
C LYS A 265 -1.98 -6.54 14.60
N ARG A 266 -2.13 -5.57 13.71
CA ARG A 266 -3.45 -4.99 13.41
C ARG A 266 -4.35 -6.07 12.83
N SER A 267 -5.60 -6.06 13.28
CA SER A 267 -6.68 -6.87 12.71
C SER A 267 -7.50 -6.09 11.68
N LYS A 268 -7.12 -4.83 11.41
CA LYS A 268 -7.80 -3.89 10.49
C LYS A 268 -6.79 -2.98 9.79
#